data_AF-A0A535D5F5-F1
#
_entry.id   AF-A0A535D5F5-F1
#
_cell.length_a   1.000
_cell.length_b   1.000
_cell.length_c   1.000
_cell.angle_alpha   90.00
_cell.angle_beta   90.00
_cell.angle_gamma   90.00
#
_symmetry.space_group_name_H-M   'P 1'
#
loop_
_entity.id
_entity.type
_entity.pdbx_description
1 polymer ?
#
loop_
_entity_poly.entity_id
_entity_poly.type
_entity_poly.pdbx_seq_one_letter_code
_entity_poly.pdbx_strand_id
1 'polypeptide(L)'
;MAGGWHFRIGSMAAIAGAADTAAFVLTRWSRMRANPGRLAGSLLLLGLWLGLAAQTGRRGDAAPAAAVGLSATLLAANLALLGVHLRAHAAGPRVYLGPAVAGAVLADSLRRR
;
A
#
# COMPACT_ATOMS: atom_id res chain seq x y z
N MET A 1 -2.91 -33.00 -9.24
CA MET A 1 -2.32 -31.73 -9.73
C MET A 1 -3.31 -30.61 -9.45
N ALA A 2 -3.19 -29.90 -8.32
CA ALA A 2 -4.05 -28.78 -7.97
C ALA A 2 -3.16 -27.64 -7.45
N GLY A 3 -2.54 -26.90 -8.37
CA GLY A 3 -1.53 -25.87 -8.06
C GLY A 3 -1.83 -24.52 -8.70
N GLY A 4 -3.10 -24.10 -8.69
CA GLY A 4 -3.58 -23.02 -9.58
C GLY A 4 -3.89 -21.66 -8.97
N TRP A 5 -4.14 -21.52 -7.66
CA TRP A 5 -4.85 -20.33 -7.16
C TRP A 5 -4.26 -19.64 -5.92
N HIS A 6 -3.05 -20.00 -5.51
CA HIS A 6 -2.32 -19.25 -4.48
C HIS A 6 -1.65 -17.98 -5.05
N PHE A 7 -2.31 -17.29 -5.99
CA PHE A 7 -1.91 -15.95 -6.38
C PHE A 7 -2.33 -15.01 -5.24
N ARG A 8 -1.35 -14.73 -4.37
CA ARG A 8 -1.49 -14.20 -3.00
C ARG A 8 -2.31 -12.91 -2.97
N ILE A 9 -3.33 -12.87 -2.13
CA ILE A 9 -4.13 -11.66 -1.84
C ILE A 9 -3.22 -10.46 -1.54
N GLY A 10 -2.09 -10.68 -0.84
CA GLY A 10 -1.08 -9.67 -0.56
C GLY A 10 -0.41 -9.04 -1.80
N SER A 11 -0.15 -9.81 -2.86
CA SER A 11 0.47 -9.26 -4.09
C SER A 11 -0.52 -8.48 -4.94
N MET A 12 -1.76 -8.97 -5.07
CA MET A 12 -2.85 -8.26 -5.76
C MET A 12 -3.22 -6.95 -5.06
N ALA A 13 -3.35 -6.98 -3.73
CA ALA A 13 -3.59 -5.78 -2.93
C ALA A 13 -2.43 -4.77 -3.02
N ALA A 14 -1.18 -5.26 -3.05
CA ALA A 14 -0.02 -4.39 -3.21
C ALA A 14 0.05 -3.73 -4.59
N ILE A 15 -0.28 -4.47 -5.65
CA ILE A 15 -0.38 -3.94 -7.02
C ILE A 15 -1.53 -2.92 -7.11
N ALA A 16 -2.70 -3.23 -6.54
CA ALA A 16 -3.84 -2.31 -6.52
C ALA A 16 -3.51 -1.00 -5.80
N GLY A 17 -2.82 -1.08 -4.64
CA GLY A 17 -2.35 0.09 -3.90
C GLY A 17 -1.32 0.93 -4.68
N ALA A 18 -0.38 0.27 -5.37
CA ALA A 18 0.58 0.95 -6.25
C ALA A 18 -0.12 1.66 -7.41
N ALA A 19 -1.06 0.98 -8.08
CA ALA A 19 -1.81 1.54 -9.20
C ALA A 19 -2.68 2.73 -8.77
N ASP A 20 -3.36 2.65 -7.62
CA ASP A 20 -4.15 3.75 -7.08
C ASP A 20 -3.28 4.98 -6.77
N THR A 21 -2.11 4.75 -6.15
CA THR A 21 -1.14 5.81 -5.83
C THR A 21 -0.59 6.46 -7.10
N ALA A 22 -0.22 5.65 -8.11
CA ALA A 22 0.26 6.15 -9.40
C ALA A 22 -0.83 6.96 -10.12
N ALA A 23 -2.06 6.46 -10.17
CA ALA A 23 -3.20 7.17 -10.76
C ALA A 23 -3.47 8.49 -10.03
N PHE A 24 -3.38 8.53 -8.70
CA PHE A 24 -3.52 9.75 -7.90
C PHE A 24 -2.47 10.80 -8.24
N VAL A 25 -1.20 10.39 -8.42
CA VAL A 25 -0.10 11.29 -8.80
C VAL A 25 -0.31 11.82 -10.22
N LEU A 26 -0.62 10.94 -11.17
CA LEU A 26 -0.79 11.30 -12.59
C LEU A 26 -1.97 12.24 -12.81
N THR A 27 -3.13 11.95 -12.21
CA THR A 27 -4.34 12.78 -12.33
C THR A 27 -4.20 14.16 -11.70
N ARG A 28 -3.26 14.35 -10.77
CA ARG A 28 -3.00 15.63 -10.09
C ARG A 28 -1.59 16.17 -10.35
N TRP A 29 -0.96 15.75 -11.44
CA TRP A 29 0.45 16.02 -11.71
C TRP A 29 0.84 17.51 -11.61
N SER A 30 0.04 18.42 -12.17
CA SER A 30 0.29 19.87 -12.11
C SER A 30 0.33 20.40 -10.67
N ARG A 31 -0.59 19.94 -9.82
CA ARG A 31 -0.65 20.30 -8.38
C ARG A 31 0.46 19.64 -7.56
N MET A 32 0.88 18.45 -7.95
CA MET A 32 1.97 17.72 -7.28
C MET A 32 3.32 18.36 -7.59
N ARG A 33 3.56 18.78 -8.83
CA ARG A 33 4.78 19.49 -9.22
C ARG A 33 4.95 20.81 -8.47
N ALA A 34 3.85 21.48 -8.15
CA ALA A 34 3.85 22.71 -7.33
C ALA A 34 4.07 22.46 -5.83
N ASN A 35 3.99 21.20 -5.36
CA ASN A 35 4.16 20.82 -3.95
C ASN A 35 5.13 19.64 -3.82
N PRO A 36 6.45 19.89 -3.90
CA PRO A 36 7.46 18.83 -3.99
C PRO A 36 7.43 17.86 -2.80
N GLY A 37 7.13 18.34 -1.58
CA GLY A 37 6.98 17.47 -0.41
C GLY A 37 5.83 16.46 -0.54
N ARG A 38 4.71 16.88 -1.16
CA ARG A 38 3.56 16.00 -1.38
C ARG A 38 3.81 14.98 -2.47
N LEU A 39 4.55 15.38 -3.51
CA LEU A 39 5.01 14.48 -4.56
C LEU A 39 5.99 13.43 -3.99
N ALA A 40 6.99 13.86 -3.22
CA ALA A 40 7.97 12.98 -2.59
C ALA A 40 7.29 11.94 -1.68
N GLY A 41 6.35 12.37 -0.83
CA GLY A 41 5.57 11.45 0.01
C GLY A 41 4.75 10.44 -0.78
N SER A 42 4.16 10.86 -1.90
CA SER A 42 3.38 9.96 -2.78
C SER A 42 4.26 8.94 -3.51
N LEU A 43 5.47 9.36 -3.94
CA LEU A 43 6.45 8.47 -4.57
C LEU A 43 7.04 7.47 -3.56
N LEU A 44 7.27 7.89 -2.31
CA LEU A 44 7.68 6.99 -1.23
C LEU A 44 6.60 5.93 -0.95
N LEU A 45 5.34 6.35 -0.87
CA LEU A 45 4.22 5.42 -0.69
C LEU A 45 4.09 4.43 -1.86
N LEU A 46 4.28 4.92 -3.10
CA LEU A 46 4.32 4.07 -4.29
C LEU A 46 5.46 3.05 -4.21
N GLY A 47 6.66 3.48 -3.80
CA GLY A 47 7.81 2.60 -3.60
C GLY A 47 7.56 1.52 -2.55
N LEU A 48 6.90 1.85 -1.45
CA LEU A 48 6.50 0.89 -0.41
C LEU A 48 5.56 -0.19 -0.95
N TRP A 49 4.54 0.19 -1.73
CA TRP A 49 3.63 -0.76 -2.37
C TRP A 49 4.36 -1.68 -3.37
N LEU A 50 5.25 -1.13 -4.19
CA LEU A 50 6.04 -1.91 -5.14
C LEU A 50 7.01 -2.86 -4.44
N GLY A 51 7.68 -2.41 -3.38
CA GLY A 51 8.56 -3.25 -2.56
C GLY A 51 7.79 -4.41 -1.93
N LEU A 52 6.59 -4.15 -1.41
CA LEU A 52 5.71 -5.19 -0.87
C LEU A 52 5.24 -6.17 -1.95
N ALA A 53 4.87 -5.69 -3.14
CA ALA A 53 4.52 -6.54 -4.28
C ALA A 53 5.68 -7.45 -4.71
N ALA A 54 6.90 -6.91 -4.75
CA ALA A 54 8.11 -7.68 -5.07
C ALA A 54 8.41 -8.76 -4.01
N GLN A 55 8.30 -8.44 -2.72
CA GLN A 55 8.55 -9.39 -1.62
C GLN A 55 7.46 -10.48 -1.53
N THR A 56 6.22 -10.13 -1.82
CA THR A 56 5.10 -11.09 -1.86
C THR A 56 5.02 -11.86 -3.19
N GLY A 57 5.74 -11.44 -4.23
CA GLY A 57 5.90 -12.18 -5.48
C GLY A 57 6.97 -13.29 -5.43
N ARG A 58 7.89 -13.24 -4.46
CA ARG A 58 8.90 -14.29 -4.27
C ARG A 58 8.24 -15.59 -3.80
N ARG A 59 8.48 -16.69 -4.52
CA ARG A 59 7.94 -18.03 -4.20
C ARG A 59 8.50 -18.51 -2.85
N GLY A 60 7.60 -18.79 -1.93
CA GLY A 60 7.84 -19.30 -0.58
C GLY A 60 6.53 -19.26 0.21
N ASP A 61 6.24 -20.32 0.96
CA ASP A 61 4.99 -20.43 1.75
C ASP A 61 4.97 -19.44 2.92
N ALA A 62 6.15 -19.10 3.44
CA ALA A 62 6.32 -18.14 4.51
C ALA A 62 6.48 -16.70 4.00
N ALA A 63 5.84 -15.74 4.66
CA ALA A 63 6.08 -14.32 4.43
C ALA A 63 7.47 -13.94 4.97
N PRO A 64 8.38 -13.40 4.13
CA PRO A 64 9.68 -12.96 4.63
C PRO A 64 9.48 -11.85 5.68
N ALA A 65 10.35 -11.78 6.69
CA ALA A 65 10.27 -10.74 7.73
C ALA A 65 10.20 -9.31 7.15
N ALA A 66 10.84 -9.10 6.00
CA ALA A 66 10.75 -7.86 5.22
C ALA A 66 9.31 -7.53 4.75
N ALA A 67 8.51 -8.51 4.35
CA ALA A 67 7.11 -8.28 3.95
C ALA A 67 6.23 -7.86 5.13
N VAL A 68 6.47 -8.40 6.32
CA VAL A 68 5.80 -7.95 7.55
C VAL A 68 6.19 -6.51 7.89
N GLY A 69 7.49 -6.17 7.82
CA GLY A 69 7.97 -4.80 8.04
C GLY A 69 7.39 -3.79 7.04
N LEU A 70 7.34 -4.16 5.75
CA LEU A 70 6.77 -3.31 4.70
C LEU A 70 5.27 -3.11 4.86
N SER A 71 4.51 -4.17 5.16
CA SER A 71 3.06 -4.07 5.38
C SER A 71 2.71 -3.27 6.64
N ALA A 72 3.48 -3.42 7.72
CA ALA A 72 3.33 -2.61 8.92
C ALA A 72 3.62 -1.12 8.65
N THR A 73 4.71 -0.83 7.93
CA THR A 73 5.07 0.54 7.52
C THR A 73 3.99 1.15 6.64
N LEU A 74 3.45 0.40 5.67
CA LEU A 74 2.34 0.83 4.81
C LEU A 74 1.09 1.15 5.62
N LEU A 75 0.73 0.32 6.59
CA LEU A 75 -0.42 0.56 7.45
C LEU A 75 -0.22 1.85 8.27
N ALA A 76 0.95 2.01 8.90
CA ALA A 76 1.27 3.21 9.67
C ALA A 76 1.19 4.48 8.80
N ALA A 77 1.73 4.45 7.59
CA ALA A 77 1.67 5.58 6.66
C ALA A 77 0.23 5.93 6.25
N ASN A 78 -0.59 4.93 5.96
CA ASN A 78 -2.01 5.13 5.61
C ASN A 78 -2.83 5.67 6.80
N LEU A 79 -2.55 5.20 8.03
CA LEU A 79 -3.21 5.72 9.24
C LEU A 79 -2.81 7.17 9.52
N ALA A 80 -1.54 7.53 9.32
CA ALA A 80 -1.10 8.92 9.44
C ALA A 80 -1.81 9.84 8.44
N LEU A 81 -1.93 9.41 7.17
CA LEU A 81 -2.68 10.14 6.15
C LEU A 81 -4.16 10.27 6.49
N LEU A 82 -4.78 9.19 7.00
CA LEU A 82 -6.15 9.23 7.49
C LEU A 82 -6.29 10.26 8.62
N GLY A 83 -5.38 10.28 9.59
CA GLY A 83 -5.37 11.26 10.67
C GLY A 83 -5.29 12.70 10.17
N VAL A 84 -4.46 12.97 9.15
CA VAL A 84 -4.40 14.30 8.50
C VAL A 84 -5.72 14.65 7.83
N HIS A 85 -6.36 13.71 7.14
CA HIS A 85 -7.64 13.95 6.46
C HIS A 85 -8.81 14.17 7.43
N LEU A 86 -8.84 13.41 8.53
CA LEU A 86 -9.80 13.62 9.62
C LEU A 86 -9.60 14.99 10.26
N ARG A 87 -8.36 15.38 10.55
CA ARG A 87 -8.02 16.71 11.10
C ARG A 87 -8.41 17.85 10.16
N ALA A 88 -8.29 17.64 8.85
CA ALA A 88 -8.65 18.64 7.85
C ALA A 88 -10.15 18.66 7.52
N HIS A 89 -10.99 17.85 8.18
CA HIS A 89 -12.41 17.65 7.86
C HIS A 89 -12.69 17.33 6.38
N ALA A 90 -11.71 16.74 5.70
CA ALA A 90 -11.75 16.44 4.26
C ALA A 90 -11.85 14.93 4.03
N ALA A 91 -12.71 14.25 4.79
CA ALA A 91 -12.82 12.79 4.80
C ALA A 91 -13.91 12.31 3.83
N GLY A 92 -13.53 12.03 2.59
CA GLY A 92 -14.36 11.24 1.67
C GLY A 92 -14.15 9.73 1.87
N PRO A 93 -15.06 8.85 1.41
CA PRO A 93 -14.98 7.40 1.64
C PRO A 93 -13.66 6.76 1.19
N ARG A 94 -12.97 7.36 0.21
CA ARG A 94 -11.67 6.87 -0.29
C ARG A 94 -10.54 6.93 0.76
N VAL A 95 -10.60 7.82 1.75
CA VAL A 95 -9.52 7.96 2.74
C VAL A 95 -9.40 6.75 3.67
N TYR A 96 -10.46 5.93 3.75
CA TYR A 96 -10.49 4.70 4.56
C TYR A 96 -9.99 3.47 3.79
N LEU A 97 -9.95 3.52 2.45
CA LEU A 97 -9.57 2.36 1.63
C LEU A 97 -8.08 2.01 1.80
N GLY A 98 -7.20 3.01 1.83
CA GLY A 98 -5.76 2.79 2.03
C GLY A 98 -5.43 2.03 3.32
N PRO A 99 -5.90 2.49 4.49
CA PRO A 99 -5.74 1.78 5.76
C PRO A 99 -6.34 0.37 5.75
N ALA A 100 -7.55 0.20 5.19
CA ALA A 100 -8.22 -1.10 5.13
C ALA A 100 -7.42 -2.11 4.30
N VAL A 101 -6.95 -1.71 3.11
CA VAL A 101 -6.14 -2.58 2.24
C VAL A 101 -4.78 -2.87 2.87
N ALA A 102 -4.10 -1.86 3.44
CA ALA A 102 -2.81 -2.06 4.13
C ALA A 102 -2.96 -3.01 5.34
N GLY A 103 -4.04 -2.88 6.10
CA GLY A 103 -4.36 -3.76 7.23
C GLY A 103 -4.60 -5.20 6.80
N ALA A 104 -5.35 -5.41 5.70
CA ALA A 104 -5.56 -6.74 5.13
C ALA A 104 -4.24 -7.40 4.69
N VAL A 105 -3.32 -6.64 4.10
CA VAL A 105 -2.01 -7.18 3.69
C VAL A 105 -1.11 -7.51 4.89
N LEU A 106 -1.13 -6.69 5.95
CA LEU A 106 -0.41 -7.01 7.18
C LEU A 106 -0.97 -8.28 7.84
N ALA A 107 -2.29 -8.41 7.91
CA ALA A 107 -2.95 -9.60 8.45
C ALA A 107 -2.58 -10.87 7.66
N ASP A 108 -2.57 -10.82 6.32
CA ASP A 108 -2.10 -11.93 5.48
C ASP A 108 -0.61 -12.24 5.70
N SER A 109 0.23 -11.20 5.83
CA SER A 109 1.66 -11.37 6.10
C SER A 109 1.94 -12.01 7.46
N LEU A 110 1.16 -11.67 8.50
CA LEU A 110 1.28 -12.29 9.83
C LEU A 110 0.77 -13.74 9.86
N ARG A 111 -0.28 -14.06 9.10
CA ARG A 111 -0.81 -15.44 8.99
C ARG A 111 0.16 -16.40 8.28
N ARG A 112 1.04 -15.87 7.43
CA ARG A 112 2.05 -16.63 6.68
C ARG A 112 3.42 -16.61 7.36
N ARG A 113 3.56 -16.03 8.55
CA ARG A 113 4.84 -15.95 9.25
C ARG A 113 5.13 -17.26 9.99
#